data_AF-A0A8T5TI66-F1
#
_entry.id   AF-A0A8T5TI66-F1
#
_cell.length_a   1.000
_cell.length_b   1.000
_cell.length_c   1.000
_cell.angle_alpha   90.00
_cell.angle_beta   90.00
_cell.angle_gamma   90.00
#
_symmetry.space_group_name_H-M   'P 1'
#
loop_
_entity.id
_entity.type
_entity.pdbx_description
1 polymer ?
#
loop_
_entity_poly.entity_id
_entity_poly.type
_entity_poly.pdbx_seq_one_letter_code
_entity_poly.pdbx_strand_id
1 'polypeptide(L)' 'MKDNGAEMVARDAVDALIDYLEKTAKIMTNKALEMTRHAQRKKLTDIDMDLAMKLLL' A
#
# COMPACT_ATOMS: atom_id res chain seq x y z
N MET A 1 10.73 -13.36 2.51
CA MET A 1 11.48 -13.43 3.78
C MET A 1 12.67 -14.38 3.69
N LYS A 2 12.51 -15.60 3.13
CA LYS A 2 13.64 -16.49 2.81
C LYS A 2 14.68 -15.84 1.89
N ASP A 3 14.25 -15.11 0.86
CA ASP A 3 15.14 -14.36 -0.04
C ASP A 3 15.88 -13.21 0.65
N ASN A 4 15.41 -12.78 1.83
CA ASN A 4 16.08 -11.80 2.69
C ASN A 4 16.89 -12.49 3.80
N GLY A 5 17.20 -13.78 3.67
CA GLY A 5 18.01 -14.56 4.62
C GLY A 5 17.25 -15.13 5.83
N ALA A 6 15.92 -14.98 5.90
CA ALA A 6 15.15 -15.54 7.01
C ALA A 6 14.83 -17.02 6.76
N GLU A 7 15.61 -17.91 7.36
CA GLU A 7 15.55 -19.36 7.14
C GLU A 7 14.26 -20.01 7.71
N MET A 8 13.80 -19.52 8.86
CA MET A 8 12.54 -19.94 9.49
C MET A 8 11.83 -18.73 10.11
N VAL A 9 10.57 -18.52 9.73
CA VAL A 9 9.74 -17.40 10.23
C VAL A 9 8.47 -17.98 10.82
N ALA A 10 8.08 -17.49 12.00
CA ALA A 10 6.80 -17.85 12.61
C ALA A 10 5.66 -17.46 11.67
N ARG A 11 4.74 -18.39 11.42
CA ARG A 11 3.60 -18.18 10.51
C ARG A 11 2.78 -16.96 10.93
N ASP A 12 2.51 -16.83 12.22
CA ASP A 12 1.74 -15.71 12.79
C ASP A 12 2.40 -14.35 12.51
N ALA A 13 3.74 -14.28 12.48
CA ALA A 13 4.45 -13.05 12.16
C ALA A 13 4.35 -12.70 10.67
N VAL A 14 4.32 -13.71 9.79
CA VAL A 14 4.09 -13.51 8.35
C VAL A 14 2.65 -13.04 8.12
N ASP A 15 1.67 -13.68 8.76
CA ASP A 15 0.26 -13.33 8.63
C ASP A 15 -0.01 -11.91 9.15
N ALA A 16 0.59 -11.52 10.29
CA ALA A 16 0.51 -10.16 10.80
C ALA A 16 1.12 -9.11 9.84
N LEU A 17 2.22 -9.47 9.16
CA LEU A 17 2.82 -8.59 8.15
C LEU A 17 1.93 -8.45 6.92
N ILE A 18 1.33 -9.55 6.45
CA ILE A 18 0.38 -9.54 5.33
C ILE A 18 -0.80 -8.62 5.66
N ASP A 19 -1.38 -8.77 6.85
CA ASP A 19 -2.50 -7.94 7.32
C ASP A 19 -2.13 -6.46 7.34
N TYR A 20 -0.94 -6.12 7.83
CA TYR A 20 -0.46 -4.74 7.87
C TYR A 20 -0.29 -4.16 6.45
N LEU A 21 0.32 -4.93 5.54
CA LEU A 21 0.54 -4.50 4.16
C LEU A 21 -0.78 -4.35 3.41
N GLU A 22 -1.75 -5.24 3.61
CA GLU A 22 -3.06 -5.15 2.99
C GLU A 22 -3.82 -3.90 3.47
N LYS A 23 -3.81 -3.62 4.78
CA LYS A 23 -4.41 -2.40 5.35
C LYS A 23 -3.75 -1.15 4.79
N THR A 24 -2.42 -1.13 4.76
CA THR A 24 -1.64 0.00 4.24
C THR A 24 -1.94 0.23 2.75
N ALA A 25 -1.97 -0.82 1.94
CA ALA A 25 -2.30 -0.75 0.52
C ALA A 25 -3.72 -0.21 0.28
N LYS A 26 -4.71 -0.65 1.06
CA LYS A 26 -6.09 -0.13 1.00
C LYS A 26 -6.16 1.36 1.32
N ILE A 27 -5.48 1.80 2.37
CA ILE A 27 -5.46 3.22 2.78
C ILE A 27 -4.84 4.08 1.68
N MET A 28 -3.67 3.69 1.17
CA MET A 28 -2.98 4.41 0.09
C MET A 28 -3.82 4.47 -1.19
N THR A 29 -4.39 3.34 -1.61
CA THR A 29 -5.21 3.27 -2.82
C THR A 29 -6.46 4.13 -2.70
N ASN A 30 -7.14 4.11 -1.55
CA ASN A 30 -8.31 4.95 -1.32
C ASN A 30 -7.96 6.44 -1.37
N LYS A 31 -6.80 6.83 -0.83
CA LYS A 31 -6.34 8.21 -0.89
C LYS A 31 -5.99 8.64 -2.31
N ALA A 32 -5.31 7.79 -3.07
CA ALA A 32 -5.02 8.03 -4.48
C ALA A 32 -6.31 8.13 -5.34
N LEU A 33 -7.33 7.32 -5.05
CA LEU A 33 -8.64 7.42 -5.70
C LEU A 33 -9.34 8.74 -5.39
N GLU A 34 -9.20 9.25 -4.17
CA GLU A 34 -9.70 10.58 -3.80
C GLU A 34 -9.05 11.66 -4.68
N MET A 35 -7.74 11.60 -4.86
CA MET A 35 -6.96 12.53 -5.68
C MET A 35 -7.33 12.44 -7.16
N THR A 36 -7.52 11.21 -7.65
CA THR A 36 -8.00 10.93 -9.00
C THR A 36 -9.35 11.62 -9.25
N ARG A 37 -10.26 11.57 -8.27
CA ARG A 37 -11.58 12.24 -8.34
C ARG A 37 -11.47 13.76 -8.28
N HIS A 38 -10.61 14.30 -7.41
CA HIS A 38 -10.34 15.74 -7.36
C HIS A 38 -9.76 16.26 -8.68
N ALA A 39 -8.93 15.47 -9.34
CA ALA A 39 -8.38 15.75 -10.67
C ALA A 39 -9.35 15.47 -11.83
N GLN A 40 -10.61 15.10 -11.56
CA GLN A 40 -11.64 14.76 -12.56
C GLN A 40 -11.23 13.66 -13.55
N ARG A 41 -10.31 12.77 -13.15
CA ARG A 41 -9.88 11.62 -13.95
C ARG A 41 -10.69 10.38 -13.59
N LYS A 42 -10.95 9.53 -14.59
CA LYS A 42 -11.61 8.23 -14.39
C LYS A 42 -10.64 7.10 -14.08
N LYS A 43 -9.37 7.27 -14.43
CA LYS A 43 -8.30 6.30 -14.23
C LYS A 43 -7.31 6.86 -13.21
N LEU A 44 -6.94 6.00 -12.28
CA LEU A 44 -5.85 6.24 -11.33
C LEU A 44 -4.51 6.24 -12.08
N THR A 45 -3.65 7.19 -11.72
CA THR A 45 -2.33 7.39 -12.32
C THR A 45 -1.23 7.30 -11.27
N ASP A 46 0.01 7.18 -11.74
CA ASP A 46 1.23 7.25 -10.92
C ASP A 46 1.29 8.52 -10.07
N ILE A 47 0.89 9.67 -10.63
CA ILE A 47 0.85 10.95 -9.91
C ILE A 47 -0.06 10.89 -8.67
N ASP A 48 -1.20 10.20 -8.76
CA ASP A 48 -2.12 10.06 -7.62
C ASP A 48 -1.52 9.20 -6.51
N MET A 49 -0.84 8.12 -6.90
CA MET A 49 -0.17 7.23 -5.97
C MET A 49 1.00 7.93 -5.29
N ASP A 50 1.83 8.63 -6.05
CA ASP A 50 2.96 9.41 -5.52
C ASP A 50 2.48 10.46 -4.53
N LEU A 51 1.40 11.16 -4.86
CA LEU A 51 0.86 12.19 -3.99
C LEU A 51 0.19 11.58 -2.74
N ALA A 52 -0.50 10.45 -2.87
CA ALA A 52 -1.06 9.72 -1.74
C ALA A 52 0.03 9.20 -0.80
N MET A 53 1.12 8.66 -1.34
CA MET A 53 2.28 8.18 -0.55
C MET A 53 2.94 9.34 0.20
N LYS A 54 3.20 10.48 -0.45
CA LYS A 54 3.80 11.67 0.20
C LYS A 54 2.97 12.27 1.33
N LEU A 55 1.67 12.00 1.38
CA LEU A 55 0.79 12.49 2.44
C LEU A 55 0.64 11.52 3.61
N LEU A 56 0.91 10.23 3.37
CA LEU A 56 0.64 9.15 4.33
C LEU A 56 1.91 8.53 4.92
N LEU A 57 3.06 8.73 4.26
CA LEU A 57 4.41 8.32 4.69
C LEU A 57 5.27 9.55 4.88
#